data_AF-A0A538D3G3-F1
#
_entry.id   AF-A0A538D3G3-F1
#
_cell.length_a   1.000
_cell.length_b   1.000
_cell.length_c   1.000
_cell.angle_alpha   90.00
_cell.angle_beta   90.00
_cell.angle_gamma   90.00
#
_symmetry.space_group_name_H-M   'P 1'
#
loop_
_entity.id
_entity.type
_entity.pdbx_description
1 polymer ?
#
loop_
_entity_poly.entity_id
_entity_poly.type
_entity_poly.pdbx_seq_one_letter_code
_entity_poly.pdbx_strand_id
1 'polypeptide(L)'
;ETIRLAFVAALQHLPPRQRAVLILCEVLRWQAAEVAGLLDTSVASVNSALQRARATLSASDIAATDAAPPLDEADRALLARYVDAFERYDIESLTTLIQEDATQSMPPYDMWLCGRDDIFEWWFGPGIGCRGSRVIPTLAANGAPAFGQYKPSPTG
;
A
#
# COMPACT_ATOMS: atom_id res chain seq x y z
N GLU A 1 -2.10 -20.28 -2.90
CA GLU A 1 -1.76 -18.85 -3.08
C GLU A 1 -2.69 -17.92 -2.30
N THR A 2 -4.00 -18.13 -2.39
CA THR A 2 -5.10 -17.33 -1.81
C THR A 2 -5.00 -17.04 -0.30
N ILE A 3 -4.61 -18.04 0.52
CA ILE A 3 -4.53 -17.89 1.99
C ILE A 3 -3.44 -16.90 2.42
N ARG A 4 -2.30 -16.86 1.70
CA ARG A 4 -1.18 -15.97 2.04
C ARG A 4 -1.54 -14.51 1.81
N LEU A 5 -2.27 -14.22 0.72
CA LEU A 5 -2.70 -12.86 0.41
C LEU A 5 -3.81 -12.40 1.36
N ALA A 6 -4.78 -13.25 1.68
CA ALA A 6 -5.80 -12.96 2.70
C ALA A 6 -5.16 -12.62 4.05
N PHE A 7 -4.15 -13.38 4.47
CA PHE A 7 -3.44 -13.09 5.71
C PHE A 7 -2.71 -11.73 5.65
N VAL A 8 -2.00 -11.43 4.57
CA VAL A 8 -1.31 -10.14 4.40
C VAL A 8 -2.31 -8.97 4.39
N ALA A 9 -3.40 -9.08 3.65
CA ALA A 9 -4.47 -8.09 3.61
C ALA A 9 -5.07 -7.90 5.01
N ALA A 10 -5.34 -8.99 5.73
CA ALA A 10 -5.90 -8.93 7.07
C ALA A 10 -4.97 -8.25 8.10
N LEU A 11 -3.65 -8.38 7.93
CA LEU A 11 -2.68 -7.62 8.73
C LEU A 11 -2.73 -6.11 8.46
N GLN A 12 -3.15 -5.65 7.27
CA GLN A 12 -3.24 -4.22 6.96
C GLN A 12 -4.30 -3.50 7.80
N HIS A 13 -5.37 -4.19 8.19
CA HIS A 13 -6.44 -3.64 9.03
C HIS A 13 -6.07 -3.56 10.53
N LEU A 14 -4.98 -4.20 10.94
CA LEU A 14 -4.55 -4.20 12.34
C LEU A 14 -3.73 -2.95 12.68
N PRO A 15 -3.97 -2.30 13.84
CA PRO A 15 -3.07 -1.30 14.38
C PRO A 15 -1.65 -1.86 14.55
N PRO A 16 -0.58 -1.04 14.40
CA PRO A 16 0.81 -1.52 14.35
C PRO A 16 1.19 -2.47 15.49
N ARG A 17 0.78 -2.15 16.73
CA ARG A 17 1.08 -2.97 17.91
C ARG A 17 0.32 -4.30 17.93
N GLN A 18 -0.93 -4.32 17.49
CA GLN A 18 -1.72 -5.55 17.39
C GLN A 18 -1.15 -6.48 16.30
N ARG A 19 -0.76 -5.89 15.16
CA ARG A 19 -0.07 -6.59 14.08
C ARG A 19 1.24 -7.22 14.54
N ALA A 20 2.11 -6.44 15.21
CA ALA A 20 3.40 -6.94 15.70
C ALA A 20 3.22 -8.12 16.68
N VAL A 21 2.32 -7.97 17.66
CA VAL A 21 2.02 -8.99 18.65
C VAL A 21 1.49 -10.28 18.00
N LEU A 22 0.58 -10.18 17.02
CA LEU A 22 0.03 -11.34 16.33
C LEU A 22 1.11 -12.08 15.52
N ILE A 23 1.96 -11.36 14.78
CA ILE A 23 3.05 -11.98 14.02
C ILE A 23 4.01 -12.71 14.97
N LEU A 24 4.47 -12.05 16.03
CA LEU A 24 5.43 -12.63 16.96
C LEU A 24 4.87 -13.89 17.66
N CYS A 25 3.63 -13.84 18.16
CA CYS A 25 3.07 -14.97 18.91
C CYS A 25 2.46 -16.08 18.04
N GLU A 26 1.79 -15.76 16.93
CA GLU A 26 1.01 -16.75 16.16
C GLU A 26 1.72 -17.22 14.89
N VAL A 27 2.61 -16.40 14.31
CA VAL A 27 3.40 -16.79 13.14
C VAL A 27 4.77 -17.31 13.58
N LEU A 28 5.49 -16.53 14.38
CA LEU A 28 6.84 -16.86 14.85
C LEU A 28 6.85 -17.69 16.14
N ARG A 29 5.70 -17.91 16.77
CA ARG A 29 5.51 -18.78 17.94
C ARG A 29 6.27 -18.35 19.20
N TRP A 30 6.55 -17.05 19.37
CA TRP A 30 7.16 -16.51 20.58
C TRP A 30 6.17 -16.53 21.76
N GLN A 31 6.71 -16.72 22.97
CA GLN A 31 5.93 -16.64 24.21
C GLN A 31 5.50 -15.19 24.48
N ALA A 32 4.33 -14.99 25.08
CA ALA A 32 3.83 -13.65 25.41
C ALA A 32 4.79 -12.87 26.33
N ALA A 33 5.56 -13.56 27.17
CA ALA A 33 6.59 -12.96 28.02
C ALA A 33 7.78 -12.40 27.21
N GLU A 34 8.23 -13.12 26.19
CA GLU A 34 9.32 -12.67 25.31
C GLU A 34 8.88 -11.45 24.48
N VAL A 35 7.66 -11.48 23.97
CA VAL A 35 7.07 -10.35 23.24
C VAL A 35 6.85 -9.14 24.14
N ALA A 36 6.41 -9.35 25.39
CA ALA A 36 6.27 -8.28 26.37
C ALA A 36 7.62 -7.60 26.64
N GLY A 37 8.68 -8.39 26.81
CA GLY A 37 10.05 -7.88 26.94
C GLY A 37 10.54 -7.12 25.71
N LEU A 38 10.30 -7.65 24.50
CA LEU A 38 10.71 -7.00 23.25
C LEU A 38 9.99 -5.66 23.01
N LEU A 39 8.70 -5.59 23.34
CA LEU A 39 7.85 -4.42 23.06
C LEU A 39 7.76 -3.44 24.25
N ASP A 40 8.58 -3.63 25.29
CA ASP A 40 8.59 -2.84 26.53
C ASP A 40 7.18 -2.63 27.11
N THR A 41 6.48 -3.75 27.34
CA THR A 41 5.09 -3.76 27.79
C THR A 41 4.82 -4.93 28.73
N SER A 42 3.59 -5.08 29.20
CA SER A 42 3.20 -6.20 30.07
C SER A 42 2.64 -7.37 29.27
N VAL A 43 2.76 -8.59 29.82
CA VAL A 43 2.12 -9.80 29.27
C VAL A 43 0.60 -9.60 29.13
N ALA A 44 -0.03 -8.89 30.07
CA ALA A 44 -1.45 -8.55 29.99
C ALA A 44 -1.77 -7.68 28.76
N SER A 45 -0.91 -6.70 28.45
CA SER A 45 -1.05 -5.86 27.26
C SER A 45 -0.89 -6.66 25.96
N VAL A 46 0.05 -7.60 25.91
CA VAL A 46 0.24 -8.54 24.79
C VAL A 46 -1.01 -9.41 24.58
N ASN A 47 -1.52 -10.04 25.64
CA ASN A 47 -2.72 -10.87 25.56
C ASN A 47 -3.96 -10.07 25.12
N SER A 48 -4.11 -8.86 25.64
CA SER A 48 -5.19 -7.95 25.23
C SER A 48 -5.06 -7.51 23.77
N ALA A 49 -3.83 -7.27 23.30
CA ALA A 49 -3.57 -6.95 21.89
C ALA A 49 -3.87 -8.15 20.96
N LEU A 50 -3.52 -9.38 21.35
CA LEU A 50 -3.90 -10.60 20.61
C LEU A 50 -5.40 -10.77 20.53
N GLN A 51 -6.11 -10.59 21.66
CA GLN A 51 -7.56 -10.70 21.68
C GLN A 51 -8.21 -9.71 20.70
N ARG A 52 -7.77 -8.45 20.74
CA ARG A 52 -8.27 -7.42 19.81
C ARG A 52 -7.89 -7.74 18.36
N ALA A 53 -6.66 -8.19 18.11
CA ALA A 53 -6.24 -8.57 16.77
C ALA A 53 -7.14 -9.66 16.18
N ARG A 54 -7.40 -10.73 16.95
CA ARG A 54 -8.33 -11.81 16.54
C ARG A 54 -9.74 -11.29 16.32
N ALA A 55 -10.24 -10.44 17.21
CA ALA A 55 -11.56 -9.85 17.06
C ALA A 55 -11.67 -9.00 15.77
N THR A 56 -10.67 -8.18 15.46
CA THR A 56 -10.60 -7.44 14.20
C THR A 56 -10.58 -8.40 13.02
N LEU A 57 -9.71 -9.41 13.02
CA LEU A 57 -9.62 -10.39 11.93
C LEU A 57 -10.89 -11.22 11.74
N SER A 58 -11.63 -11.52 12.81
CA SER A 58 -12.91 -12.23 12.73
C SER A 58 -14.08 -11.34 12.31
N ALA A 59 -14.02 -10.05 12.63
CA ALA A 59 -15.05 -9.07 12.24
C ALA A 59 -14.85 -8.54 10.82
N SER A 60 -13.60 -8.52 10.35
CA SER A 60 -13.29 -8.21 8.98
C SER A 60 -13.58 -9.45 8.14
N ASP A 61 -14.61 -9.40 7.30
CA ASP A 61 -15.03 -10.47 6.39
C ASP A 61 -14.03 -10.60 5.22
N ILE A 62 -12.73 -10.70 5.54
CA ILE A 62 -11.62 -10.59 4.61
C ILE A 62 -11.50 -11.90 3.85
N ALA A 63 -12.34 -12.04 2.84
CA ALA A 63 -12.03 -12.95 1.75
C ALA A 63 -10.74 -12.45 1.08
N ALA A 64 -9.90 -13.37 0.60
CA ALA A 64 -8.75 -13.06 -0.27
C ALA A 64 -9.10 -12.28 -1.55
N THR A 65 -10.40 -12.01 -1.72
CA THR A 65 -11.10 -11.46 -2.87
C THR A 65 -11.91 -10.22 -2.50
N ASP A 66 -11.63 -9.55 -1.38
CA ASP A 66 -12.07 -8.15 -1.19
C ASP A 66 -11.31 -7.30 -2.21
N ALA A 67 -11.71 -7.45 -3.46
CA ALA A 67 -11.41 -6.52 -4.51
C ALA A 67 -11.88 -5.16 -4.00
N ALA A 68 -11.05 -4.14 -4.19
CA ALA A 68 -11.50 -2.78 -4.01
C ALA A 68 -12.84 -2.64 -4.74
N PRO A 69 -13.84 -1.98 -4.12
CA PRO A 69 -15.12 -1.77 -4.78
C PRO A 69 -14.86 -1.20 -6.19
N PRO A 70 -15.64 -1.61 -7.21
CA PRO A 70 -15.46 -1.09 -8.55
C PRO A 70 -15.44 0.43 -8.50
N LEU A 71 -14.45 1.05 -9.14
CA LEU A 71 -14.36 2.50 -9.18
C LEU A 71 -15.70 3.08 -9.62
N ASP A 72 -16.15 4.13 -8.94
CA ASP A 72 -17.29 4.88 -9.43
C ASP A 72 -16.86 5.74 -10.64
N GLU A 73 -17.80 6.49 -11.20
CA GLU A 73 -17.50 7.32 -12.37
C GLU A 73 -16.57 8.50 -12.04
N ALA A 74 -16.67 9.05 -10.83
CA ALA A 74 -15.80 10.14 -10.40
C ALA A 74 -14.36 9.65 -10.22
N ASP A 75 -14.17 8.48 -9.62
CA ASP A 75 -12.87 7.85 -9.44
C ASP A 75 -12.24 7.47 -10.79
N ARG A 76 -13.02 6.94 -11.73
CA ARG A 76 -12.56 6.67 -13.10
C ARG A 76 -12.08 7.94 -13.80
N ALA A 77 -12.86 9.01 -13.70
CA ALA A 77 -12.50 10.29 -14.30
C ALA A 77 -11.25 10.91 -13.66
N LEU A 78 -11.12 10.81 -12.33
CA LEU A 78 -9.94 11.26 -11.59
C LEU A 78 -8.69 10.49 -12.02
N LEU A 79 -8.79 9.16 -12.06
CA LEU A 79 -7.71 8.27 -12.47
C LEU A 79 -7.30 8.51 -13.92
N ALA A 80 -8.25 8.73 -14.84
CA ALA A 80 -7.95 9.05 -16.23
C ALA A 80 -7.16 10.37 -16.36
N ARG A 81 -7.56 11.41 -15.61
CA ARG A 81 -6.82 12.69 -15.57
C ARG A 81 -5.42 12.53 -14.99
N TYR A 82 -5.27 11.72 -13.94
CA TYR A 82 -3.98 11.41 -13.35
C TYR A 82 -3.06 10.72 -14.35
N VAL A 83 -3.55 9.68 -15.03
CA VAL A 83 -2.76 8.93 -16.03
C VAL A 83 -2.34 9.84 -17.18
N ASP A 84 -3.25 10.65 -17.72
CA ASP A 84 -2.93 11.61 -18.80
C ASP A 84 -1.87 12.63 -18.36
N ALA A 85 -2.03 13.23 -17.19
CA ALA A 85 -1.08 14.18 -16.63
C ALA A 85 0.30 13.53 -16.39
N PHE A 86 0.33 12.29 -15.90
CA PHE A 86 1.56 11.53 -15.69
C PHE A 86 2.25 11.20 -17.00
N GLU A 87 1.55 10.69 -18.02
CA GLU A 87 2.15 10.39 -19.33
C GLU A 87 2.73 11.64 -20.01
N ARG A 88 2.04 12.78 -19.88
CA ARG A 88 2.52 14.09 -20.35
C ARG A 88 3.65 14.67 -19.50
N TYR A 89 3.89 14.11 -18.32
CA TYR A 89 4.81 14.67 -17.33
C TYR A 89 4.46 16.12 -16.95
N ASP A 90 3.16 16.39 -16.82
CA ASP A 90 2.59 17.71 -16.56
C ASP A 90 2.49 17.97 -15.05
N ILE A 91 3.51 18.63 -14.50
CA ILE A 91 3.59 18.94 -13.07
C ILE A 91 2.43 19.81 -12.58
N GLU A 92 1.94 20.75 -13.40
CA GLU A 92 0.86 21.66 -13.01
C GLU A 92 -0.43 20.87 -12.81
N SER A 93 -0.78 20.04 -13.80
CA SER A 93 -1.94 19.16 -13.70
C SER A 93 -1.82 18.16 -12.55
N LEU A 94 -0.65 17.53 -12.38
CA LEU A 94 -0.39 16.60 -11.27
C LEU A 94 -0.52 17.28 -9.90
N THR A 95 -0.09 18.54 -9.77
CA THR A 95 -0.22 19.30 -8.51
C THR A 95 -1.68 19.46 -8.10
N THR A 96 -2.60 19.64 -9.07
CA THR A 96 -4.04 19.74 -8.79
C THR A 96 -4.71 18.41 -8.44
N LEU A 97 -4.05 17.29 -8.71
CA LEU A 97 -4.59 15.94 -8.56
C LEU A 97 -4.04 15.23 -7.32
N ILE A 98 -2.81 15.56 -6.91
CA ILE A 98 -2.15 14.92 -5.77
C ILE A 98 -2.43 15.69 -4.50
N GLN A 99 -2.96 14.98 -3.51
CA GLN A 99 -3.20 15.51 -2.17
C GLN A 99 -1.88 15.93 -1.51
N GLU A 100 -1.94 16.96 -0.65
CA GLU A 100 -0.74 17.55 -0.03
C GLU A 100 0.04 16.55 0.83
N ASP A 101 -0.68 15.62 1.47
CA ASP A 101 -0.17 14.56 2.34
C ASP A 101 -0.04 13.20 1.64
N ALA A 102 0.09 13.19 0.31
CA ALA A 102 0.21 11.97 -0.47
C ALA A 102 1.43 11.16 -0.04
N THR A 103 1.30 9.83 0.00
CA THR A 103 2.43 8.93 0.26
C THR A 103 2.73 8.10 -0.97
N GLN A 104 4.00 7.97 -1.32
CA GLN A 104 4.45 7.07 -2.38
C GLN A 104 5.47 6.07 -1.84
N SER A 105 5.32 4.82 -2.25
CA SER A 105 6.36 3.80 -2.08
C SER A 105 6.62 3.11 -3.42
N MET A 106 7.85 2.63 -3.63
CA MET A 106 8.24 1.95 -4.87
C MET A 106 9.02 0.66 -4.58
N PRO A 107 8.39 -0.38 -4.00
CA PRO A 107 9.05 -1.68 -3.86
C PRO A 107 9.55 -2.18 -5.22
N PRO A 108 10.76 -2.77 -5.31
CA PRO A 108 11.62 -3.23 -4.21
C PRO A 108 12.57 -2.18 -3.63
N TYR A 109 12.51 -0.92 -4.04
CA TYR A 109 13.33 0.14 -3.46
C TYR A 109 12.81 0.50 -2.06
N ASP A 110 13.72 0.67 -1.10
CA ASP A 110 13.44 1.22 0.25
C ASP A 110 13.13 2.72 0.17
N MET A 111 12.14 3.08 -0.63
CA MET A 111 11.70 4.44 -0.89
C MET A 111 10.32 4.63 -0.28
N TRP A 112 10.24 5.61 0.61
CA TRP A 112 9.00 6.06 1.23
C TRP A 112 8.99 7.59 1.21
N LEU A 113 8.15 8.17 0.37
CA LEU A 113 8.00 9.62 0.22
C LEU A 113 6.71 10.05 0.91
N CYS A 114 6.77 11.18 1.63
CA CYS A 114 5.67 11.68 2.43
C CYS A 114 5.41 13.14 2.09
N GLY A 115 4.28 13.38 1.43
CA GLY A 115 3.88 14.70 0.95
C GLY A 115 4.09 14.85 -0.55
N ARG A 116 3.26 15.71 -1.15
CA ARG A 116 3.29 16.02 -2.58
C ARG A 116 4.66 16.54 -3.04
N ASP A 117 5.29 17.37 -2.24
CA ASP A 117 6.54 18.05 -2.61
C ASP A 117 7.70 17.03 -2.73
N ASP A 118 7.82 16.11 -1.77
CA ASP A 118 8.80 15.00 -1.82
C ASP A 118 8.58 14.09 -3.05
N ILE A 119 7.31 13.81 -3.38
CA ILE A 119 6.94 13.03 -4.55
C ILE A 119 7.39 13.73 -5.84
N PHE A 120 7.17 15.04 -5.95
CA PHE A 120 7.58 15.81 -7.12
C PHE A 120 9.09 16.01 -7.22
N GLU A 121 9.78 16.24 -6.10
CA GLU A 121 11.24 16.28 -6.09
C GLU A 121 11.81 14.95 -6.64
N TRP A 122 11.22 13.82 -6.26
CA TRP A 122 11.60 12.53 -6.82
C TRP A 122 11.27 12.43 -8.31
N TRP A 123 10.03 12.67 -8.73
CA TRP A 123 9.59 12.50 -10.14
C TRP A 123 10.33 13.38 -11.13
N PHE A 124 10.66 14.62 -10.74
CA PHE A 124 11.33 15.59 -11.59
C PHE A 124 12.85 15.67 -11.34
N GLY A 125 13.35 14.95 -10.32
CA GLY A 125 14.77 14.77 -10.04
C GLY A 125 15.23 13.35 -10.38
N PRO A 126 15.62 12.50 -9.41
CA PRO A 126 16.17 11.17 -9.69
C PRO A 126 15.24 10.23 -10.47
N GLY A 127 13.93 10.37 -10.28
CA GLY A 127 12.87 9.61 -10.94
C GLY A 127 12.50 10.10 -12.34
N ILE A 128 13.17 11.13 -12.87
CA ILE A 128 12.88 11.73 -14.20
C ILE A 128 12.92 10.71 -15.34
N GLY A 129 13.59 9.59 -15.11
CA GLY A 129 13.60 8.46 -16.02
C GLY A 129 12.19 8.05 -16.46
N CYS A 130 11.15 8.16 -15.63
CA CYS A 130 9.79 7.74 -16.00
C CYS A 130 9.17 8.63 -17.10
N ARG A 131 9.79 9.74 -17.49
CA ARG A 131 9.33 10.60 -18.59
C ARG A 131 9.30 9.86 -19.92
N GLY A 132 8.17 9.96 -20.61
CA GLY A 132 7.93 9.26 -21.87
C GLY A 132 7.48 7.81 -21.72
N SER A 133 7.19 7.36 -20.48
CA SER A 133 6.53 6.09 -20.26
C SER A 133 5.09 6.07 -20.78
N ARG A 134 4.62 4.87 -21.12
CA ARG A 134 3.21 4.55 -21.33
C ARG A 134 2.64 3.83 -20.12
N VAL A 135 1.42 4.18 -19.74
CA VAL A 135 0.72 3.65 -18.57
C VAL A 135 -0.50 2.89 -19.09
N ILE A 136 -0.43 1.56 -19.04
CA ILE A 136 -1.43 0.68 -19.67
C ILE A 136 -2.28 0.03 -18.58
N PRO A 137 -3.62 0.08 -18.66
CA PRO A 137 -4.48 -0.57 -17.68
C PRO A 137 -4.25 -2.08 -17.67
N THR A 138 -4.26 -2.66 -16.47
CA THR A 138 -4.24 -4.10 -16.26
C THR A 138 -5.59 -4.56 -15.69
N LEU A 139 -5.80 -5.87 -15.59
CA LEU A 139 -7.05 -6.41 -15.03
C LEU A 139 -7.27 -5.94 -13.59
N ALA A 140 -6.32 -6.23 -12.69
CA ALA A 140 -6.25 -5.76 -11.31
C ALA A 140 -4.90 -6.19 -10.71
N ALA A 141 -4.45 -5.48 -9.67
CA ALA A 141 -3.38 -5.96 -8.79
C ALA A 141 -3.90 -5.97 -7.35
N ASN A 142 -3.79 -7.12 -6.68
CA ASN A 142 -4.31 -7.32 -5.31
C ASN A 142 -5.79 -6.88 -5.15
N GLY A 143 -6.61 -7.11 -6.19
CA GLY A 143 -8.02 -6.73 -6.18
C GLY A 143 -8.28 -5.23 -6.39
N ALA A 144 -7.27 -4.40 -6.62
CA ALA A 144 -7.42 -2.98 -6.91
C ALA A 144 -7.11 -2.66 -8.39
N PRO A 145 -7.64 -1.53 -8.92
CA PRO A 145 -7.23 -1.01 -10.22
C PRO A 145 -5.71 -0.84 -10.29
N ALA A 146 -5.12 -1.29 -11.38
CA ALA A 146 -3.67 -1.25 -11.54
C ALA A 146 -3.26 -0.99 -12.98
N PHE A 147 -2.12 -0.32 -13.14
CA PHE A 147 -1.53 0.00 -14.43
C PHE A 147 -0.10 -0.51 -14.49
N GLY A 148 0.29 -1.00 -15.66
CA GLY A 148 1.68 -1.26 -15.97
C GLY A 148 2.31 -0.01 -16.57
N GLN A 149 3.42 0.44 -15.99
CA GLN A 149 4.23 1.50 -16.58
C GLN A 149 5.34 0.89 -17.43
N TYR A 150 5.34 1.22 -18.72
CA TYR A 150 6.31 0.72 -19.69
C TYR A 150 7.10 1.88 -20.28
N LYS A 151 8.36 1.62 -20.58
CA LYS A 151 9.19 2.54 -21.36
C LYS A 151 9.31 2.01 -22.78
N PRO A 152 9.25 2.88 -23.80
CA PRO A 152 9.67 2.48 -25.14
C PRO A 152 11.07 1.88 -25.07
N SER A 153 11.26 0.76 -25.76
CA SER A 153 12.61 0.22 -25.95
C SER A 153 13.46 1.28 -26.65
N PRO A 154 14.76 1.41 -26.32
CA PRO A 154 15.67 2.26 -27.09
C PRO A 154 15.68 1.95 -28.59
N THR A 155 15.25 0.75 -28.99
CA THR A 155 15.23 0.26 -30.37
C THR A 155 13.89 0.44 -31.09
N GLY A 156 12.86 0.97 -30.41
CA GLY A 156 11.46 0.85 -30.85
C GLY A 156 10.96 -0.59 -30.78
#